data_AF-A0A2W4LZS1-F1
#
_entry.id   AF-A0A2W4LZS1-F1
#
_cell.length_a   1.000
_cell.length_b   1.000
_cell.length_c   1.000
_cell.angle_alpha   90.00
_cell.angle_beta   90.00
_cell.angle_gamma   90.00
#
_symmetry.space_group_name_H-M   'P 1'
#
loop_
_entity.id
_entity.type
_entity.pdbx_description
1 polymer ?
#
loop_
_entity_poly.entity_id
_entity_poly.type
_entity_poly.pdbx_seq_one_letter_code
_entity_poly.pdbx_strand_id
1 'polypeptide(L)'
;MRNDGKAQSAPALPRSLSSLLGPAPARCILHSPDSRGTPLTHTSRPRPRVPLCVSARARLALCWMTALLVGAPRALAQSDLSNDPKESFARGYELVQRGEFEAGIVHFERAYLQRPHYSVLYNLAQAYASVGRIVLAVETFERYLRDGGAEIPEERRSGVERALAHYRRRIGHVRFAVKPENATISLDGRPLGPAVGVQSARVEAGRHVVRVALAGYVEATRTIDASGGEEAVVALELERELPMEVLVRCAIPDVTVRVNDAVVSRSAERLSLVLPATRHTFEFTRSGYVARRIETEGRAGARLELDCALRVDSRYPEHAALTIRRPEGTSVWLDGVEFAGGAVPPGRHRLELAGPSYERLQQDVLLRPREQRTVTLLPEPTAEARARAHEAAARTRRIAALAIGGTGVAAAGAALALYLSNNQAHERWNAKNRSLVARLANDPDSVTARDLDALIEDENAIRNRDTLAVGLSVAGGTLVLGAVALVLWPFDAPTAPRLIGTPRHLALEAQF
;
A
#
# COMPACT_ATOMS: atom_id res chain seq x y z
N MET A 1 24.47 55.66 -11.71
CA MET A 1 23.17 56.28 -11.33
C MET A 1 22.30 55.16 -10.73
N ARG A 2 22.59 54.61 -9.55
CA ARG A 2 22.09 54.96 -8.20
C ARG A 2 20.90 55.90 -8.07
N ASN A 3 19.89 55.41 -7.33
CA ASN A 3 18.93 56.09 -6.44
C ASN A 3 17.94 57.07 -7.09
N ASP A 4 16.69 57.26 -6.66
CA ASP A 4 15.91 56.83 -5.49
C ASP A 4 14.42 56.99 -5.85
N GLY A 5 13.54 56.16 -5.28
CA GLY A 5 12.08 56.30 -5.42
C GLY A 5 11.36 56.02 -4.10
N LYS A 6 11.14 57.08 -3.30
CA LYS A 6 10.35 57.10 -2.07
C LYS A 6 8.84 57.12 -2.36
N ALA A 7 8.06 56.36 -1.60
CA ALA A 7 6.65 56.64 -1.26
C ALA A 7 6.39 56.01 0.13
N GLN A 8 6.41 56.78 1.23
CA GLN A 8 5.30 57.53 1.86
C GLN A 8 4.08 56.68 2.30
N SER A 9 3.89 56.75 3.61
CA SER A 9 2.92 56.13 4.53
C SER A 9 1.61 56.93 4.69
N ALA A 10 0.51 56.28 5.10
CA ALA A 10 -0.37 56.58 6.27
C ALA A 10 -1.67 55.70 6.24
N PRO A 11 -2.65 55.77 7.19
CA PRO A 11 -2.83 54.80 8.28
C PRO A 11 -4.28 54.27 8.48
N ALA A 12 -4.51 53.31 9.41
CA ALA A 12 -5.68 53.25 10.34
C ALA A 12 -5.74 51.97 11.22
N LEU A 13 -6.01 52.18 12.51
CA LEU A 13 -6.30 51.26 13.63
C LEU A 13 -7.82 50.90 13.69
N PRO A 14 -8.39 50.21 14.72
CA PRO A 14 -7.90 49.19 15.67
C PRO A 14 -8.88 47.98 15.81
N ARG A 15 -8.52 46.93 16.58
CA ARG A 15 -9.47 46.22 17.50
C ARG A 15 -8.77 45.33 18.55
N SER A 16 -8.93 45.78 19.80
CA SER A 16 -9.03 45.10 21.10
C SER A 16 -8.63 43.62 21.30
N LEU A 17 -7.74 43.43 22.29
CA LEU A 17 -7.88 42.57 23.49
C LEU A 17 -8.49 41.17 23.32
N SER A 18 -7.68 40.13 23.57
CA SER A 18 -7.71 39.41 24.87
C SER A 18 -6.83 38.16 24.83
N SER A 19 -6.14 37.99 25.94
CA SER A 19 -5.13 37.01 26.28
C SER A 19 -5.72 35.74 26.91
N LEU A 20 -4.94 34.64 26.80
CA LEU A 20 -4.84 33.51 27.74
C LEU A 20 -5.99 32.47 27.72
N LEU A 21 -5.71 31.26 27.22
CA LEU A 21 -5.56 30.03 28.02
C LEU A 21 -5.28 28.83 27.07
N GLY A 22 -4.36 27.96 27.47
CA GLY A 22 -3.79 26.87 26.66
C GLY A 22 -4.67 25.63 26.47
N PRO A 23 -4.19 24.60 25.73
CA PRO A 23 -4.96 23.42 25.38
C PRO A 23 -4.69 22.24 26.34
N ALA A 24 -5.74 21.47 26.64
CA ALA A 24 -5.64 20.11 27.20
C ALA A 24 -6.66 19.18 26.51
N PRO A 25 -6.37 17.86 26.42
CA PRO A 25 -6.88 17.00 25.35
C PRO A 25 -8.23 16.33 25.63
N ALA A 26 -8.92 15.97 24.54
CA ALA A 26 -10.22 15.32 24.50
C ALA A 26 -10.20 13.89 25.06
N ARG A 27 -11.15 13.62 25.95
CA ARG A 27 -11.50 12.29 26.49
C ARG A 27 -12.42 11.54 25.53
N CYS A 28 -12.19 10.23 25.43
CA CYS A 28 -13.00 9.25 24.72
C CYS A 28 -14.46 9.22 25.23
N ILE A 29 -15.41 9.18 24.30
CA ILE A 29 -16.84 8.98 24.56
C ILE A 29 -17.15 7.47 24.42
N LEU A 30 -17.56 6.85 25.52
CA LEU A 30 -18.19 5.53 25.58
C LEU A 30 -19.67 5.65 25.15
N HIS A 31 -20.08 4.83 24.19
CA HIS A 31 -21.49 4.58 23.88
C HIS A 31 -21.96 3.35 24.67
N SER A 32 -23.09 3.49 25.36
CA SER A 32 -23.89 2.42 25.96
C SER A 32 -25.17 2.23 25.14
N PRO A 33 -25.78 1.04 25.16
CA PRO A 33 -27.23 1.03 25.36
C PRO A 33 -27.71 -0.04 26.35
N ASP A 34 -28.44 0.42 27.37
CA ASP A 34 -29.52 -0.28 28.08
C ASP A 34 -30.78 -0.28 27.18
N SER A 35 -31.80 -1.13 27.26
CA SER A 35 -32.17 -2.31 28.06
C SER A 35 -33.56 -2.80 27.56
N ARG A 36 -34.02 -3.95 28.11
CA ARG A 36 -35.39 -4.54 28.13
C ARG A 36 -35.69 -5.58 27.03
N GLY A 37 -36.12 -6.81 27.32
CA GLY A 37 -36.53 -7.42 28.59
C GLY A 37 -36.66 -8.95 28.50
N THR A 38 -36.46 -9.56 29.68
CA THR A 38 -36.66 -10.94 30.15
C THR A 38 -38.16 -11.34 30.16
N PRO A 39 -38.58 -12.64 30.34
CA PRO A 39 -38.13 -13.60 31.39
C PRO A 39 -37.82 -15.04 30.90
N LEU A 40 -36.72 -15.63 31.37
CA LEU A 40 -36.63 -16.56 32.52
C LEU A 40 -37.60 -17.75 32.48
N THR A 41 -37.06 -18.93 32.20
CA THR A 41 -37.37 -20.14 33.00
C THR A 41 -36.10 -20.99 33.18
N HIS A 42 -35.84 -21.30 34.45
CA HIS A 42 -34.90 -22.30 34.94
C HIS A 42 -35.13 -23.66 34.27
N THR A 43 -34.07 -24.44 34.04
CA THR A 43 -33.79 -25.69 34.78
C THR A 43 -32.69 -26.55 34.13
N SER A 44 -31.75 -26.98 34.97
CA SER A 44 -30.99 -28.25 34.98
C SER A 44 -30.38 -28.85 33.70
N ARG A 45 -29.04 -28.96 33.69
CA ARG A 45 -28.32 -30.09 33.07
C ARG A 45 -28.71 -31.39 33.79
N PRO A 46 -28.78 -32.52 33.07
CA PRO A 46 -27.71 -33.51 33.22
C PRO A 46 -27.24 -34.18 31.92
N ARG A 47 -26.09 -34.85 32.04
CA ARG A 47 -25.31 -35.62 31.06
C ARG A 47 -26.08 -36.81 30.44
N PRO A 48 -25.55 -37.41 29.35
CA PRO A 48 -26.32 -38.15 28.35
C PRO A 48 -26.59 -39.61 28.74
N ARG A 49 -27.71 -40.15 28.25
CA ARG A 49 -27.98 -41.59 28.21
C ARG A 49 -28.56 -41.97 26.85
N VAL A 50 -27.89 -42.93 26.23
CA VAL A 50 -28.28 -43.72 25.05
C VAL A 50 -29.60 -44.47 25.36
N PRO A 51 -30.43 -44.77 24.35
CA PRO A 51 -30.51 -46.14 23.80
C PRO A 51 -30.85 -46.14 22.27
N LEU A 52 -30.90 -47.19 21.43
CA LEU A 52 -31.06 -48.65 21.51
C LEU A 52 -30.51 -49.29 20.19
N CYS A 53 -29.99 -50.52 20.32
CA CYS A 53 -30.11 -51.75 19.48
C CYS A 53 -30.46 -51.64 17.97
N VAL A 54 -29.89 -52.46 17.07
CA VAL A 54 -30.20 -53.91 16.92
C VAL A 54 -29.16 -54.65 16.03
N SER A 55 -28.68 -55.81 16.53
CA SER A 55 -28.17 -57.07 15.90
C SER A 55 -27.09 -57.03 14.80
N ALA A 56 -26.15 -57.97 14.68
CA ALA A 56 -26.24 -59.42 14.91
C ALA A 56 -24.86 -60.09 15.18
N ARG A 57 -24.97 -61.31 15.71
CA ARG A 57 -23.97 -62.21 16.31
C ARG A 57 -22.97 -62.86 15.32
N ALA A 58 -21.72 -63.08 15.76
CA ALA A 58 -21.04 -64.40 15.81
C ALA A 58 -19.56 -64.23 16.29
N ARG A 59 -19.21 -64.71 17.50
CA ARG A 59 -18.32 -65.88 17.80
C ARG A 59 -16.92 -65.74 17.16
N LEU A 60 -15.80 -65.57 17.88
CA LEU A 60 -15.25 -66.44 18.92
C LEU A 60 -14.22 -65.69 19.78
N ALA A 61 -14.27 -65.97 21.09
CA ALA A 61 -13.22 -65.67 22.05
C ALA A 61 -12.15 -66.78 22.06
N LEU A 62 -10.92 -66.44 22.46
CA LEU A 62 -10.16 -67.06 23.56
C LEU A 62 -8.64 -67.05 23.29
N CYS A 63 -7.91 -66.32 24.16
CA CYS A 63 -6.59 -66.64 24.76
C CYS A 63 -5.98 -65.32 25.26
N TRP A 64 -6.37 -64.85 26.44
CA TRP A 64 -5.69 -65.10 27.73
C TRP A 64 -4.32 -64.42 27.84
N MET A 65 -4.31 -63.39 28.70
CA MET A 65 -3.26 -62.99 29.63
C MET A 65 -2.02 -63.89 29.66
N THR A 66 -0.88 -63.36 29.21
CA THR A 66 0.43 -63.53 29.87
C THR A 66 1.36 -62.38 29.45
N ALA A 67 2.17 -61.90 30.40
CA ALA A 67 3.22 -60.86 30.28
C ALA A 67 2.83 -59.41 30.64
N LEU A 68 2.26 -59.24 31.84
CA LEU A 68 2.80 -58.22 32.74
C LEU A 68 4.20 -58.70 33.18
N LEU A 69 5.27 -58.09 32.68
CA LEU A 69 6.57 -57.89 33.35
C LEU A 69 7.62 -57.47 32.31
N VAL A 70 8.41 -56.47 32.69
CA VAL A 70 9.56 -55.88 31.96
C VAL A 70 9.18 -54.78 30.97
N GLY A 71 9.01 -53.58 31.51
CA GLY A 71 8.90 -52.36 30.71
C GLY A 71 8.81 -51.10 31.57
N ALA A 72 9.55 -51.02 32.68
CA ALA A 72 9.75 -49.74 33.33
C ALA A 72 10.54 -48.84 32.37
N PRO A 73 10.09 -47.61 32.07
CA PRO A 73 10.95 -46.65 31.40
C PRO A 73 12.15 -46.43 32.32
N ARG A 74 13.36 -46.70 31.82
CA ARG A 74 14.57 -46.20 32.45
C ARG A 74 14.42 -44.69 32.51
N ALA A 75 14.14 -44.19 33.71
CA ALA A 75 14.42 -42.81 34.07
C ALA A 75 15.91 -42.60 33.80
N LEU A 76 16.21 -42.01 32.66
CA LEU A 76 17.52 -41.50 32.36
C LEU A 76 17.77 -40.33 33.32
N ALA A 77 18.79 -40.50 34.16
CA ALA A 77 19.56 -39.47 34.83
C ALA A 77 18.75 -38.38 35.57
N GLN A 78 18.33 -38.68 36.81
CA GLN A 78 18.34 -37.64 37.84
C GLN A 78 19.81 -37.35 38.20
N SER A 79 20.16 -36.07 38.22
CA SER A 79 21.52 -35.57 38.45
C SER A 79 22.04 -35.98 39.84
N ASP A 80 23.06 -36.84 39.86
CA ASP A 80 23.87 -37.22 41.02
C ASP A 80 24.81 -36.08 41.47
N LEU A 81 24.31 -34.85 41.40
CA LEU A 81 25.07 -33.65 41.68
C LEU A 81 24.72 -33.16 43.08
N SER A 82 25.51 -33.59 44.07
CA SER A 82 25.38 -33.15 45.45
C SER A 82 25.48 -31.62 45.58
N ASN A 83 24.73 -31.06 46.54
CA ASN A 83 24.82 -29.65 46.95
C ASN A 83 25.84 -29.42 48.09
N ASP A 84 26.52 -30.48 48.56
CA ASP A 84 27.62 -30.35 49.51
C ASP A 84 28.95 -30.14 48.75
N PRO A 85 29.69 -29.03 49.02
CA PRO A 85 30.99 -28.78 48.41
C PRO A 85 32.01 -29.88 48.69
N LYS A 86 31.97 -30.52 49.86
CA LYS A 86 32.91 -31.59 50.25
C LYS A 86 32.65 -32.87 49.48
N GLU A 87 31.38 -33.23 49.33
CA GLU A 87 30.97 -34.40 48.55
C GLU A 87 31.30 -34.21 47.07
N SER A 88 31.03 -33.01 46.54
CA SER A 88 31.41 -32.65 45.16
C SER A 88 32.93 -32.74 44.96
N PHE A 89 33.73 -32.24 45.89
CA PHE A 89 35.19 -32.35 45.81
C PHE A 89 35.68 -33.81 45.89
N ALA A 90 35.14 -34.60 46.83
CA ALA A 90 35.50 -36.01 46.98
C ALA A 90 35.18 -36.81 45.71
N ARG A 91 34.02 -36.54 45.10
CA ARG A 91 33.62 -37.17 43.84
C ARG A 91 34.52 -36.76 42.68
N GLY A 92 34.88 -35.48 42.58
CA GLY A 92 35.84 -35.00 41.58
C GLY A 92 37.20 -35.70 41.70
N TYR A 93 37.69 -35.88 42.93
CA TYR A 93 38.94 -36.58 43.20
C TYR A 93 38.89 -38.05 42.79
N GLU A 94 37.80 -38.76 43.13
CA GLU A 94 37.60 -40.16 42.75
C GLU A 94 37.56 -40.35 41.23
N LEU A 95 36.84 -39.49 40.51
CA LEU A 95 36.75 -39.54 39.04
C LEU A 95 38.12 -39.31 38.39
N VAL A 96 38.89 -38.32 38.87
CA VAL A 96 40.24 -38.07 38.36
C VAL A 96 41.19 -39.25 38.62
N GLN A 97 41.08 -39.92 39.78
CA GLN A 97 41.90 -41.12 40.07
C GLN A 97 41.60 -42.28 39.11
N ARG A 98 40.40 -42.32 38.52
CA ARG A 98 40.01 -43.31 37.49
C ARG A 98 40.39 -42.88 36.08
N GLY A 99 41.02 -41.71 35.91
CA GLY A 99 41.33 -41.12 34.60
C GLY A 99 40.15 -40.43 33.93
N GLU A 100 39.01 -40.28 34.61
CA GLU A 100 37.81 -39.60 34.11
C GLU A 100 37.91 -38.08 34.34
N PHE A 101 38.92 -37.45 33.74
CA PHE A 101 39.27 -36.05 34.03
C PHE A 101 38.15 -35.05 33.72
N GLU A 102 37.46 -35.19 32.57
CA GLU A 102 36.35 -34.31 32.18
C GLU A 102 35.19 -34.33 33.18
N ALA A 103 34.80 -35.52 33.65
CA ALA A 103 33.77 -35.66 34.68
C ALA A 103 34.25 -35.08 36.02
N GLY A 104 35.52 -35.30 36.37
CA GLY A 104 36.14 -34.73 37.58
C GLY A 104 36.16 -33.20 37.60
N ILE A 105 36.43 -32.56 36.46
CA ILE A 105 36.43 -31.08 36.31
C ILE A 105 35.08 -30.51 36.72
N VAL A 106 33.97 -31.07 36.21
CA VAL A 106 32.61 -30.59 36.52
C VAL A 106 32.35 -30.59 38.04
N HIS A 107 32.77 -31.64 38.73
CA HIS A 107 32.59 -31.76 40.18
C HIS A 107 33.51 -30.81 40.96
N PHE A 108 34.74 -30.58 40.51
CA PHE A 108 35.65 -29.59 41.10
C PHE A 108 35.18 -28.15 40.89
N GLU A 109 34.71 -27.80 39.68
CA GLU A 109 34.11 -26.50 39.41
C GLU A 109 32.91 -26.24 40.31
N ARG A 110 32.02 -27.23 40.47
CA ARG A 110 30.87 -27.14 41.37
C ARG A 110 31.29 -26.94 42.82
N ALA A 111 32.24 -27.73 43.32
CA ALA A 111 32.77 -27.58 44.66
C ALA A 111 33.34 -26.17 44.90
N TYR A 112 34.11 -25.66 43.93
CA TYR A 112 34.69 -24.33 43.97
C TYR A 112 33.64 -23.21 43.91
N LEU A 113 32.62 -23.34 43.07
CA LEU A 113 31.52 -22.37 42.98
C LEU A 113 30.71 -22.28 44.27
N GLN A 114 30.44 -23.42 44.92
CA GLN A 114 29.67 -23.44 46.16
C GLN A 114 30.48 -22.94 47.36
N ARG A 115 31.77 -23.32 47.44
CA ARG A 115 32.68 -22.84 48.48
C ARG A 115 34.06 -22.54 47.89
N PRO A 116 34.29 -21.29 47.42
CA PRO A 116 35.57 -20.90 46.86
C PRO A 116 36.70 -21.09 47.88
N HIS A 117 37.66 -21.96 47.55
CA HIS A 117 38.82 -22.20 48.38
C HIS A 117 40.02 -22.57 47.51
N TYR A 118 41.20 -22.01 47.79
CA TYR A 118 42.38 -22.16 46.94
C TYR A 118 42.79 -23.63 46.78
N SER A 119 42.68 -24.47 47.83
CA SER A 119 43.09 -25.88 47.77
C SER A 119 42.39 -26.69 46.67
N VAL A 120 41.16 -26.32 46.27
CA VAL A 120 40.44 -26.98 45.17
C VAL A 120 41.06 -26.65 43.81
N LEU A 121 41.61 -25.44 43.65
CA LEU A 121 42.18 -24.94 42.39
C LEU A 121 43.37 -25.77 41.91
N TYR A 122 44.18 -26.32 42.83
CA TYR A 122 45.32 -27.16 42.46
C TYR A 122 44.89 -28.44 41.72
N ASN A 123 43.87 -29.15 42.24
CA ASN A 123 43.36 -30.36 41.60
C ASN A 123 42.59 -30.05 40.31
N LEU A 124 41.83 -28.94 40.31
CA LEU A 124 41.13 -28.46 39.13
C LEU A 124 42.11 -28.10 38.00
N ALA A 125 43.19 -27.40 38.30
CA ALA A 125 44.21 -27.02 37.33
C ALA A 125 44.96 -28.24 36.74
N GLN A 126 45.27 -29.25 37.57
CA GLN A 126 45.84 -30.50 37.08
C GLN A 126 44.87 -31.28 36.18
N ALA A 127 43.58 -31.31 36.54
CA ALA A 127 42.56 -31.94 35.72
C ALA A 127 42.43 -31.23 34.36
N TYR A 128 42.42 -29.88 34.34
CA TYR A 128 42.46 -29.10 33.10
C TYR A 128 43.68 -29.40 32.23
N ALA A 129 44.86 -29.48 32.83
CA ALA A 129 46.08 -29.81 32.10
C ALA A 129 46.04 -31.22 31.48
N SER A 130 45.40 -32.17 32.19
CA SER A 130 45.29 -33.58 31.76
C SER A 130 44.38 -33.75 30.53
N VAL A 131 43.40 -32.86 30.35
CA VAL A 131 42.51 -32.84 29.17
C VAL A 131 42.99 -31.86 28.07
N GLY A 132 44.17 -31.26 28.23
CA GLY A 132 44.75 -30.36 27.23
C GLY A 132 44.16 -28.93 27.22
N ARG A 133 43.37 -28.54 28.22
CA ARG A 133 42.89 -27.15 28.40
C ARG A 133 43.94 -26.33 29.16
N ILE A 134 45.11 -26.15 28.56
CA ILE A 134 46.29 -25.56 29.18
C ILE A 134 46.08 -24.09 29.56
N VAL A 135 45.32 -23.31 28.79
CA VAL A 135 44.97 -21.92 29.14
C VAL A 135 44.21 -21.87 30.47
N LEU A 136 43.18 -22.71 30.62
CA LEU A 136 42.43 -22.82 31.89
C LEU A 136 43.29 -23.36 33.02
N ALA A 137 44.18 -24.32 32.75
CA ALA A 137 45.11 -24.84 33.73
C ALA A 137 46.04 -23.74 34.27
N VAL A 138 46.61 -22.92 33.38
CA VAL A 138 47.49 -21.79 33.74
C VAL A 138 46.72 -20.75 34.56
N GLU A 139 45.55 -20.33 34.11
CA GLU A 139 44.71 -19.37 34.86
C GLU A 139 44.36 -19.88 36.26
N THR A 140 44.02 -21.17 36.36
CA THR A 140 43.63 -21.82 37.61
C THR A 140 44.84 -21.97 38.56
N PHE A 141 46.02 -22.31 38.05
CA PHE A 141 47.26 -22.36 38.83
C PHE A 141 47.74 -20.97 39.27
N GLU A 142 47.65 -19.96 38.42
CA GLU A 142 47.96 -18.57 38.78
C GLU A 142 47.03 -18.08 39.90
N ARG A 143 45.75 -18.44 39.83
CA ARG A 143 44.79 -18.17 40.90
C ARG A 143 45.09 -18.97 42.17
N TYR A 144 45.48 -20.25 42.06
CA TYR A 144 45.92 -21.06 43.19
C TYR A 144 47.05 -20.37 43.97
N LEU A 145 48.10 -19.94 43.27
CA LEU A 145 49.24 -19.26 43.89
C LEU A 145 48.85 -17.93 44.52
N ARG A 146 47.98 -17.16 43.86
CA ARG A 146 47.49 -15.86 44.35
C ARG A 146 46.62 -16.02 45.60
N ASP A 147 45.62 -16.89 45.55
CA ASP A 147 44.60 -17.05 46.59
C ASP A 147 45.16 -17.81 47.81
N GLY A 148 46.10 -18.75 47.61
CA GLY A 148 46.72 -19.49 48.72
C GLY A 148 47.91 -18.79 49.37
N GLY A 149 48.57 -17.86 48.66
CA GLY A 149 49.61 -16.98 49.22
C GLY A 149 50.64 -17.74 50.08
N ALA A 150 50.83 -17.30 51.33
CA ALA A 150 51.79 -17.86 52.28
C ALA A 150 51.37 -19.22 52.87
N GLU A 151 50.10 -19.63 52.74
CA GLU A 151 49.61 -20.92 53.25
C GLU A 151 50.08 -22.11 52.40
N ILE A 152 50.53 -21.83 51.17
CA ILE A 152 51.05 -22.85 50.26
C ILE A 152 52.48 -23.21 50.72
N PRO A 153 52.75 -24.49 51.05
CA PRO A 153 54.11 -24.93 51.37
C PRO A 153 55.07 -24.64 50.21
N GLU A 154 56.30 -24.23 50.53
CA GLU A 154 57.29 -23.77 49.54
C GLU A 154 57.56 -24.81 48.44
N GLU A 155 57.63 -26.09 48.81
CA GLU A 155 57.80 -27.18 47.84
C GLU A 155 56.64 -27.24 46.83
N ARG A 156 55.39 -27.05 47.29
CA ARG A 156 54.21 -27.03 46.42
C ARG A 156 54.23 -25.81 45.51
N ARG A 157 54.56 -24.63 46.04
CA ARG A 157 54.69 -23.39 45.27
C ARG A 157 55.70 -23.56 44.13
N SER A 158 56.91 -23.98 44.47
CA SER A 158 57.98 -24.27 43.50
C SER A 158 57.55 -25.30 42.44
N GLY A 159 56.77 -26.31 42.81
CA GLY A 159 56.20 -27.29 41.88
C GLY A 159 55.22 -26.68 40.87
N VAL A 160 54.28 -25.85 41.35
CA VAL A 160 53.29 -25.15 40.50
C VAL A 160 53.96 -24.13 39.59
N GLU A 161 54.97 -23.41 40.07
CA GLU A 161 55.72 -22.45 39.25
C GLU A 161 56.47 -23.14 38.09
N ARG A 162 57.07 -24.31 38.33
CA ARG A 162 57.65 -25.13 37.24
C ARG A 162 56.59 -25.59 36.24
N ALA A 163 55.40 -26.01 36.72
CA ALA A 163 54.29 -26.41 35.86
C ALA A 163 53.80 -25.22 35.00
N LEU A 164 53.64 -24.04 35.60
CA LEU A 164 53.30 -22.80 34.88
C LEU A 164 54.34 -22.46 33.80
N ALA A 165 55.63 -22.57 34.11
CA ALA A 165 56.70 -22.34 33.12
C ALA A 165 56.63 -23.34 31.95
N HIS A 166 56.28 -24.60 32.21
CA HIS A 166 56.06 -25.60 31.17
C HIS A 166 54.83 -25.30 30.32
N TYR A 167 53.69 -25.00 30.95
CA TYR A 167 52.41 -24.78 30.27
C TYR A 167 52.35 -23.47 29.49
N ARG A 168 52.98 -22.38 29.97
CA ARG A 168 53.03 -21.11 29.24
C ARG A 168 53.72 -21.23 27.88
N ARG A 169 54.69 -22.14 27.72
CA ARG A 169 55.32 -22.44 26.42
C ARG A 169 54.41 -23.16 25.43
N ARG A 170 53.24 -23.62 25.86
CA ARG A 170 52.24 -24.30 25.03
C ARG A 170 51.00 -23.44 24.76
N ILE A 171 51.00 -22.20 25.23
CA ILE A 171 49.91 -21.23 25.01
C ILE A 171 50.37 -20.27 23.92
N GLY A 172 49.59 -20.18 22.84
CA GLY A 172 49.75 -19.14 21.83
C GLY A 172 49.00 -17.88 22.22
N HIS A 173 49.46 -16.74 21.71
CA HIS A 173 48.76 -15.46 21.82
C HIS A 173 48.21 -15.09 20.46
N VAL A 174 46.94 -14.69 20.39
CA VAL A 174 46.31 -14.22 19.15
C VAL A 174 45.96 -12.77 19.33
N ARG A 175 46.53 -11.90 18.49
CA ARG A 175 46.18 -10.48 18.44
C ARG A 175 45.20 -10.24 17.30
N PHE A 176 44.10 -9.56 17.59
CA PHE A 176 43.05 -9.27 16.61
C PHE A 176 43.19 -7.84 16.08
N ALA A 177 43.26 -7.70 14.77
CA ALA A 177 43.20 -6.44 14.05
C ALA A 177 42.00 -6.48 13.10
N VAL A 178 40.81 -6.22 13.67
CA VAL A 178 39.53 -6.38 12.97
C VAL A 178 38.91 -5.02 12.65
N LYS A 179 38.44 -4.84 11.40
CA LYS A 179 37.65 -3.68 10.97
C LYS A 179 36.33 -4.14 10.36
N PRO A 180 35.18 -3.50 10.67
CA PRO A 180 35.00 -2.48 11.70
C PRO A 180 35.18 -3.02 13.14
N GLU A 181 35.55 -2.15 14.09
CA GLU A 181 35.89 -2.56 15.47
C GLU A 181 34.68 -3.04 16.31
N ASN A 182 33.44 -2.79 15.87
CA ASN A 182 32.25 -3.32 16.52
C ASN A 182 31.88 -4.73 16.03
N ALA A 183 32.63 -5.32 15.09
CA ALA A 183 32.43 -6.69 14.65
C ALA A 183 32.68 -7.67 15.80
N THR A 184 31.83 -8.69 15.91
CA THR A 184 31.94 -9.71 16.96
C THR A 184 32.92 -10.79 16.53
N ILE A 185 33.91 -11.04 17.38
CA ILE A 185 34.92 -12.09 17.20
C ILE A 185 34.44 -13.35 17.92
N SER A 186 34.59 -14.49 17.26
CA SER A 186 34.45 -15.82 17.82
C SER A 186 35.68 -16.65 17.51
N LEU A 187 36.09 -17.47 18.47
CA LEU A 187 37.28 -18.31 18.40
C LEU A 187 36.84 -19.75 18.72
N ASP A 188 37.04 -20.66 17.78
CA ASP A 188 36.60 -22.07 17.84
C ASP A 188 35.12 -22.22 18.19
N GLY A 189 34.29 -21.31 17.68
CA GLY A 189 32.86 -21.26 17.93
C GLY A 189 32.46 -20.60 19.26
N ARG A 190 33.40 -20.25 20.13
CA ARG A 190 33.13 -19.49 21.36
C ARG A 190 33.14 -17.98 21.04
N PRO A 191 32.03 -17.24 21.29
CA PRO A 191 32.03 -15.79 21.11
C PRO A 191 32.91 -15.13 22.17
N LEU A 192 33.83 -14.28 21.74
CA LEU A 192 34.68 -13.47 22.62
C LEU A 192 34.06 -12.08 22.86
N GLY A 193 33.33 -11.55 21.87
CA GLY A 193 32.69 -10.24 21.92
C GLY A 193 33.15 -9.29 20.82
N PRO A 194 32.79 -8.00 20.88
CA PRO A 194 33.18 -7.00 19.89
C PRO A 194 34.70 -6.75 19.87
N ALA A 195 35.29 -6.57 18.70
CA ALA A 195 36.73 -6.38 18.52
C ALA A 195 37.31 -5.20 19.33
N VAL A 196 36.55 -4.11 19.50
CA VAL A 196 36.93 -2.97 20.34
C VAL A 196 37.28 -3.37 21.77
N GLY A 197 36.63 -4.41 22.31
CA GLY A 197 36.85 -4.94 23.66
C GLY A 197 37.73 -6.19 23.72
N VAL A 198 38.11 -6.77 22.57
CA VAL A 198 38.85 -8.03 22.47
C VAL A 198 40.05 -7.86 21.54
N GLN A 199 41.11 -7.25 22.07
CA GLN A 199 42.34 -6.97 21.33
C GLN A 199 43.23 -8.21 21.18
N SER A 200 43.14 -9.16 22.12
CA SER A 200 43.87 -10.42 22.06
C SER A 200 43.18 -11.55 22.83
N ALA A 201 43.56 -12.79 22.53
CA ALA A 201 43.14 -13.98 23.26
C ALA A 201 44.31 -14.95 23.45
N ARG A 202 44.29 -15.73 24.53
CA ARG A 202 45.18 -16.87 24.74
C ARG A 202 44.53 -18.12 24.19
N VAL A 203 45.29 -18.93 23.47
CA VAL A 203 44.83 -20.18 22.87
C VAL A 203 45.81 -21.30 23.15
N GLU A 204 45.34 -22.53 23.02
CA GLU A 204 46.23 -23.69 23.01
C GLU A 204 47.18 -23.61 21.80
N ALA A 205 48.34 -24.26 21.88
CA ALA A 205 49.15 -24.45 20.67
C ALA A 205 48.41 -25.41 19.72
N GLY A 206 48.23 -24.99 18.48
CA GLY A 206 47.50 -25.77 17.47
C GLY A 206 46.69 -24.91 16.51
N ARG A 207 45.79 -25.57 15.77
CA ARG A 207 44.98 -24.93 14.74
C ARG A 207 43.68 -24.40 15.34
N HIS A 208 43.42 -23.11 15.14
CA HIS A 208 42.24 -22.41 15.64
C HIS A 208 41.46 -21.73 14.51
N VAL A 209 40.15 -21.63 14.66
CA VAL A 209 39.27 -20.96 13.71
C VAL A 209 38.73 -19.67 14.31
N VAL A 210 39.09 -18.54 13.71
CA VAL A 210 38.57 -17.22 14.05
C VAL A 210 37.47 -16.87 13.06
N ARG A 211 36.27 -16.56 13.57
CA ARG A 211 35.16 -16.06 12.78
C ARG A 211 34.76 -14.68 13.28
N VAL A 212 34.57 -13.76 12.34
CA VAL A 212 34.22 -12.37 12.60
C VAL A 212 32.92 -12.04 11.87
N ALA A 213 31.93 -11.56 12.61
CA ALA A 213 30.60 -11.27 12.08
C ALA A 213 30.11 -9.88 12.51
N LEU A 214 29.44 -9.19 11.60
CA LEU A 214 28.74 -7.93 11.86
C LEU A 214 27.54 -7.82 10.93
N ALA A 215 26.39 -7.38 11.44
CA ALA A 215 25.19 -7.21 10.61
C ALA A 215 25.43 -6.18 9.49
N GLY A 216 25.04 -6.51 8.26
CA GLY A 216 25.28 -5.69 7.07
C GLY A 216 26.69 -5.80 6.49
N TYR A 217 27.45 -6.82 6.92
CA TYR A 217 28.77 -7.17 6.41
C TYR A 217 28.84 -8.66 6.11
N VAL A 218 29.69 -9.03 5.15
CA VAL A 218 29.99 -10.43 4.85
C VAL A 218 30.82 -11.02 6.00
N GLU A 219 30.38 -12.14 6.56
CA GLU A 219 31.12 -12.85 7.61
C GLU A 219 32.49 -13.32 7.08
N ALA A 220 33.55 -13.09 7.84
CA ALA A 220 34.89 -13.56 7.52
C ALA A 220 35.33 -14.68 8.47
N THR A 221 35.90 -15.74 7.92
CA THR A 221 36.51 -16.83 8.69
C THR A 221 37.99 -16.98 8.32
N ARG A 222 38.86 -17.06 9.33
CA ARG A 222 40.29 -17.27 9.19
C ARG A 222 40.73 -18.42 10.07
N THR A 223 41.43 -19.38 9.49
CA THR A 223 42.14 -20.40 10.26
C THR A 223 43.56 -19.94 10.55
N ILE A 224 44.01 -20.11 11.79
CA ILE A 224 45.36 -19.79 12.25
C ILE A 224 46.00 -21.02 12.90
N ASP A 225 47.33 -21.10 12.79
CA ASP A 225 48.13 -22.03 13.56
C ASP A 225 48.84 -21.23 14.65
N ALA A 226 48.44 -21.46 15.91
CA ALA A 226 49.01 -20.80 17.06
C ALA A 226 50.18 -21.63 17.60
N SER A 227 51.38 -21.06 17.59
CA SER A 227 52.55 -21.63 18.24
C SER A 227 52.62 -21.21 19.70
N GLY A 228 53.00 -22.12 20.58
CA GLY A 228 53.17 -21.81 21.99
C GLY A 228 54.30 -20.80 22.23
N GLY A 229 54.04 -19.76 23.01
CA GLY A 229 54.97 -18.68 23.32
C GLY A 229 55.12 -17.60 22.22
N GLU A 230 54.45 -17.76 21.08
CA GLU A 230 54.46 -16.80 19.97
C GLU A 230 53.13 -16.03 19.89
N GLU A 231 53.18 -14.85 19.24
CA GLU A 231 51.98 -14.07 18.91
C GLU A 231 51.62 -14.25 17.43
N ALA A 232 50.42 -14.78 17.17
CA ALA A 232 49.79 -14.79 15.85
C ALA A 232 48.90 -13.55 15.68
N VAL A 233 48.97 -12.91 14.51
CA VAL A 233 48.16 -11.73 14.19
C VAL A 233 47.06 -12.11 13.21
N VAL A 234 45.81 -11.83 13.59
CA VAL A 234 44.64 -12.00 12.72
C VAL A 234 44.16 -10.62 12.28
N ALA A 235 44.53 -10.25 11.06
CA ALA A 235 44.02 -9.06 10.40
C ALA A 235 42.84 -9.42 9.49
N LEU A 236 41.66 -8.87 9.78
CA LEU A 236 40.44 -9.09 9.00
C LEU A 236 39.71 -7.76 8.82
N GLU A 237 39.39 -7.43 7.57
CA GLU A 237 38.55 -6.29 7.22
C GLU A 237 37.28 -6.84 6.59
N LEU A 238 36.14 -6.59 7.23
CA LEU A 238 34.85 -7.07 6.73
C LEU A 238 34.40 -6.19 5.57
N GLU A 239 33.98 -6.85 4.50
CA GLU A 239 33.35 -6.19 3.36
C GLU A 239 31.88 -5.91 3.67
N ARG A 240 31.40 -4.70 3.33
CA ARG A 240 30.00 -4.34 3.48
C ARG A 240 29.14 -5.21 2.57
N GLU A 241 28.11 -5.82 3.13
CA GLU A 241 27.08 -6.49 2.35
C GLU A 241 26.18 -5.40 1.75
N LEU A 242 26.30 -5.20 0.44
CA LEU A 242 25.46 -4.26 -0.29
C LEU A 242 24.26 -5.02 -0.88
N PRO A 243 23.07 -4.93 -0.27
CA PRO A 243 21.91 -5.63 -0.81
C PRO A 243 21.50 -5.04 -2.17
N MET A 244 20.73 -5.79 -2.93
CA MET A 244 20.04 -5.29 -4.11
C MET A 244 18.66 -4.76 -3.73
N GLU A 245 18.26 -3.67 -4.38
CA GLU A 245 16.90 -3.13 -4.30
C GLU A 245 16.10 -3.68 -5.49
N VAL A 246 14.93 -4.24 -5.23
CA VAL A 246 14.03 -4.75 -6.27
C VAL A 246 12.71 -4.01 -6.20
N LEU A 247 12.34 -3.38 -7.31
CA LEU A 247 11.01 -2.81 -7.49
C LEU A 247 10.21 -3.69 -8.45
N VAL A 248 9.19 -4.35 -7.92
CA VAL A 248 8.19 -5.06 -8.72
C VAL A 248 7.07 -4.07 -9.06
N ARG A 249 6.78 -3.94 -10.36
CA ARG A 249 5.63 -3.23 -10.91
C ARG A 249 4.67 -4.23 -11.52
N CYS A 250 3.40 -4.17 -11.17
CA CYS A 250 2.41 -5.05 -11.74
C CYS A 250 1.07 -4.32 -11.85
N ALA A 251 0.64 -3.98 -13.06
CA ALA A 251 -0.66 -3.33 -13.26
C ALA A 251 -1.85 -4.25 -12.93
N ILE A 252 -1.60 -5.56 -12.86
CA ILE A 252 -2.57 -6.60 -12.55
C ILE A 252 -2.74 -6.68 -11.01
N PRO A 253 -3.94 -6.43 -10.47
CA PRO A 253 -4.19 -6.50 -9.03
C PRO A 253 -4.19 -7.94 -8.51
N ASP A 254 -4.10 -8.11 -7.19
CA ASP A 254 -4.20 -9.39 -6.47
C ASP A 254 -3.18 -10.46 -6.92
N VAL A 255 -2.06 -10.04 -7.51
CA VAL A 255 -0.95 -10.93 -7.88
C VAL A 255 -0.17 -11.34 -6.64
N THR A 256 -0.05 -12.65 -6.45
CA THR A 256 0.83 -13.24 -5.43
C THR A 256 2.25 -13.30 -5.96
N VAL A 257 3.17 -12.70 -5.21
CA VAL A 257 4.60 -12.68 -5.49
C VAL A 257 5.29 -13.61 -4.52
N ARG A 258 6.05 -14.56 -5.07
CA ARG A 258 6.97 -15.42 -4.32
C ARG A 258 8.41 -15.08 -4.65
N VAL A 259 9.27 -15.08 -3.65
CA VAL A 259 10.72 -14.99 -3.79
C VAL A 259 11.33 -16.23 -3.15
N ASN A 260 12.04 -17.03 -3.94
CA ASN A 260 12.61 -18.32 -3.48
C ASN A 260 11.53 -19.17 -2.77
N ASP A 261 10.39 -19.38 -3.45
CA ASP A 261 9.21 -20.14 -3.00
C ASP A 261 8.40 -19.55 -1.82
N ALA A 262 8.96 -18.58 -1.10
CA ALA A 262 8.28 -17.88 -0.01
C ALA A 262 7.35 -16.78 -0.53
N VAL A 263 6.09 -16.74 -0.07
CA VAL A 263 5.16 -15.65 -0.39
C VAL A 263 5.60 -14.37 0.30
N VAL A 264 6.03 -13.39 -0.47
CA VAL A 264 6.42 -12.07 0.05
C VAL A 264 5.29 -11.06 -0.01
N SER A 265 4.35 -11.21 -0.96
CA SER A 265 3.19 -10.34 -1.08
C SER A 265 2.03 -11.03 -1.81
N ARG A 266 0.81 -10.56 -1.56
CA ARG A 266 -0.42 -10.91 -2.31
C ARG A 266 -0.95 -9.73 -3.14
N SER A 267 -0.20 -8.63 -3.21
CA SER A 267 -0.44 -7.49 -4.08
C SER A 267 0.89 -6.96 -4.60
N ALA A 268 0.98 -6.77 -5.91
CA ALA A 268 2.22 -6.44 -6.60
C ALA A 268 2.16 -5.10 -7.35
N GLU A 269 1.13 -4.28 -7.11
CA GLU A 269 0.91 -3.00 -7.80
C GLU A 269 2.16 -2.10 -7.76
N ARG A 270 2.78 -2.04 -6.57
CA ARG A 270 4.09 -1.46 -6.35
C ARG A 270 4.72 -2.09 -5.12
N LEU A 271 5.65 -3.03 -5.31
CA LEU A 271 6.31 -3.75 -4.23
C LEU A 271 7.82 -3.47 -4.24
N SER A 272 8.35 -2.96 -3.14
CA SER A 272 9.78 -2.70 -2.94
C SER A 272 10.37 -3.75 -2.00
N LEU A 273 11.46 -4.39 -2.42
CA LEU A 273 12.16 -5.42 -1.66
C LEU A 273 13.64 -5.06 -1.56
N VAL A 274 14.26 -5.41 -0.43
CA VAL A 274 15.71 -5.37 -0.23
C VAL A 274 16.15 -6.81 -0.02
N LEU A 275 16.95 -7.32 -0.95
CA LEU A 275 17.37 -8.72 -0.98
C LEU A 275 18.90 -8.81 -0.97
N PRO A 276 19.48 -9.91 -0.45
CA PRO A 276 20.90 -10.18 -0.63
C PRO A 276 21.29 -10.14 -2.12
N ALA A 277 22.52 -9.74 -2.43
CA ALA A 277 23.02 -9.69 -3.79
C ALA A 277 23.38 -11.10 -4.33
N THR A 278 22.38 -11.99 -4.37
CA THR A 278 22.51 -13.41 -4.74
C THR A 278 21.50 -13.77 -5.83
N ARG A 279 21.51 -15.02 -6.30
CA ARG A 279 20.48 -15.49 -7.23
C ARG A 279 19.13 -15.57 -6.52
N HIS A 280 18.11 -14.96 -7.11
CA HIS A 280 16.73 -15.03 -6.65
C HIS A 280 15.81 -15.53 -7.76
N THR A 281 14.81 -16.31 -7.36
CA THR A 281 13.71 -16.72 -8.24
C THR A 281 12.45 -15.97 -7.83
N PHE A 282 11.87 -15.23 -8.75
CA PHE A 282 10.59 -14.55 -8.60
C PHE A 282 9.51 -15.35 -9.30
N GLU A 283 8.40 -15.62 -8.62
CA GLU A 283 7.23 -16.24 -9.22
C GLU A 283 5.99 -15.36 -8.98
N PHE A 284 5.31 -15.05 -10.07
CA PHE A 284 4.09 -14.27 -10.11
C PHE A 284 2.92 -15.20 -10.42
N THR A 285 1.90 -15.19 -9.57
CA THR A 285 0.74 -16.07 -9.70
C THR A 285 -0.56 -15.33 -9.44
N ARG A 286 -1.58 -15.62 -10.25
CA ARG A 286 -2.96 -15.13 -10.09
C ARG A 286 -3.91 -16.07 -10.84
N SER A 287 -5.06 -16.38 -10.24
CA SER A 287 -6.09 -17.21 -10.90
C SER A 287 -6.54 -16.61 -12.24
N GLY A 288 -6.67 -17.46 -13.26
CA GLY A 288 -6.98 -17.04 -14.63
C GLY A 288 -5.80 -16.47 -15.42
N TYR A 289 -4.58 -16.50 -14.86
CA TYR A 289 -3.35 -16.15 -15.55
C TYR A 289 -2.36 -17.31 -15.53
N VAL A 290 -1.53 -17.40 -16.56
CA VAL A 290 -0.40 -18.33 -16.59
C VAL A 290 0.69 -17.82 -15.65
N ALA A 291 1.10 -18.65 -14.68
CA ALA A 291 2.17 -18.32 -13.76
C ALA A 291 3.46 -17.97 -14.52
N ARG A 292 4.17 -16.94 -14.07
CA ARG A 292 5.45 -16.50 -14.66
C ARG A 292 6.55 -16.58 -13.63
N ARG A 293 7.65 -17.21 -14.00
CA ARG A 293 8.87 -17.30 -13.19
C ARG A 293 10.00 -16.52 -13.85
N ILE A 294 10.76 -15.76 -13.07
CA ILE A 294 11.92 -14.99 -13.49
C ILE A 294 13.07 -15.33 -12.56
N GLU A 295 14.19 -15.78 -13.12
CA GLU A 295 15.45 -15.91 -12.38
C GLU A 295 16.30 -14.67 -12.58
N THR A 296 16.88 -14.17 -11.49
CA THR A 296 17.70 -12.96 -11.50
C THR A 296 18.99 -13.22 -10.75
N GLU A 297 20.11 -12.80 -11.31
CA GLU A 297 21.39 -12.77 -10.60
C GLU A 297 21.53 -11.43 -9.90
N GLY A 298 21.52 -11.45 -8.56
CA GLY A 298 21.75 -10.27 -7.76
C GLY A 298 23.17 -9.75 -7.89
N ARG A 299 23.30 -8.42 -7.96
CA ARG A 299 24.58 -7.72 -7.93
C ARG A 299 24.57 -6.76 -6.75
N ALA A 300 25.72 -6.63 -6.10
CA ALA A 300 25.90 -5.77 -4.93
C ALA A 300 25.45 -4.33 -5.22
N GLY A 301 24.50 -3.82 -4.43
CA GLY A 301 23.97 -2.46 -4.56
C GLY A 301 23.14 -2.21 -5.84
N ALA A 302 22.81 -3.24 -6.62
CA ALA A 302 22.05 -3.05 -7.84
C ALA A 302 20.58 -2.69 -7.56
N ARG A 303 20.01 -1.90 -8.48
CA ARG A 303 18.58 -1.61 -8.54
C ARG A 303 17.97 -2.37 -9.70
N LEU A 304 17.06 -3.29 -9.40
CA LEU A 304 16.38 -4.11 -10.38
C LEU A 304 14.90 -3.74 -10.43
N GLU A 305 14.39 -3.40 -11.61
CA GLU A 305 12.94 -3.28 -11.83
C GLU A 305 12.42 -4.53 -12.54
N LEU A 306 11.34 -5.12 -12.01
CA LEU A 306 10.66 -6.28 -12.58
C LEU A 306 9.22 -5.93 -12.91
N ASP A 307 8.77 -6.30 -14.12
CA ASP A 307 7.37 -6.30 -14.50
C ASP A 307 6.81 -7.73 -14.42
N CYS A 308 5.69 -7.92 -13.71
CA CYS A 308 5.04 -9.22 -13.63
C CYS A 308 4.62 -9.75 -15.01
N ALA A 309 4.18 -8.87 -15.93
CA ALA A 309 3.65 -9.14 -17.28
C ALA A 309 2.98 -10.52 -17.42
N LEU A 310 2.03 -10.81 -16.52
CA LEU A 310 1.29 -12.07 -16.56
C LEU A 310 0.39 -12.11 -17.80
N ARG A 311 0.31 -13.28 -18.41
CA ARG A 311 -0.59 -13.53 -19.55
C ARG A 311 -1.86 -14.20 -19.08
N VAL A 312 -3.00 -13.78 -19.61
CA VAL A 312 -4.28 -14.45 -19.39
C VAL A 312 -4.19 -15.89 -19.88
N ASP A 313 -4.69 -16.84 -19.09
CA ASP A 313 -4.81 -18.25 -19.51
C ASP A 313 -6.15 -18.44 -20.22
N SER A 314 -6.14 -18.50 -21.56
CA SER A 314 -7.35 -18.63 -22.38
C SER A 314 -8.16 -19.91 -22.11
N ARG A 315 -7.57 -20.91 -21.45
CA ARG A 315 -8.25 -22.17 -21.10
C ARG A 315 -8.93 -22.12 -19.74
N TYR A 316 -8.86 -20.99 -19.03
CA TYR A 316 -9.43 -20.89 -17.70
C TYR A 316 -10.98 -20.92 -17.75
N PRO A 317 -11.63 -21.91 -17.13
CA PRO A 317 -13.05 -22.23 -17.37
C PRO A 317 -14.05 -21.27 -16.71
N GLU A 318 -13.57 -20.26 -16.00
CA GLU A 318 -14.36 -19.36 -15.16
C GLU A 318 -14.21 -17.88 -15.54
N HIS A 319 -13.72 -17.59 -16.75
CA HIS A 319 -13.71 -16.21 -17.26
C HIS A 319 -15.09 -15.56 -17.16
N ALA A 320 -15.10 -14.31 -16.69
CA ALA A 320 -16.23 -13.41 -16.79
C ALA A 320 -16.25 -12.76 -18.18
N ALA A 321 -17.42 -12.29 -18.64
CA ALA A 321 -17.57 -11.49 -19.84
C ALA A 321 -17.80 -10.02 -19.45
N LEU A 322 -16.86 -9.16 -19.79
CA LEU A 322 -16.92 -7.72 -19.49
C LEU A 322 -17.23 -6.93 -20.76
N THR A 323 -18.36 -6.22 -20.77
CA THR A 323 -18.74 -5.27 -21.83
C THR A 323 -18.52 -3.85 -21.34
N ILE A 324 -17.91 -3.01 -22.17
CA ILE A 324 -17.61 -1.61 -21.84
C ILE A 324 -18.49 -0.69 -22.69
N ARG A 325 -19.17 0.26 -22.02
CA ARG A 325 -19.82 1.41 -22.65
C ARG A 325 -19.03 2.66 -22.32
N ARG A 326 -18.64 3.42 -23.33
CA ARG A 326 -17.76 4.60 -23.18
C ARG A 326 -18.12 5.69 -24.18
N PRO A 327 -17.75 6.95 -23.94
CA PRO A 327 -17.89 8.01 -24.95
C PRO A 327 -17.09 7.70 -26.21
N GLU A 328 -17.60 8.13 -27.36
CA GLU A 328 -16.86 8.09 -28.62
C GLU A 328 -15.53 8.87 -28.52
N GLY A 329 -14.49 8.37 -29.19
CA GLY A 329 -13.14 8.97 -29.16
C GLY A 329 -12.33 8.67 -27.89
N THR A 330 -12.77 7.73 -27.04
CA THR A 330 -12.04 7.29 -25.85
C THR A 330 -11.47 5.88 -26.01
N SER A 331 -10.29 5.67 -25.43
CA SER A 331 -9.64 4.37 -25.28
C SER A 331 -9.77 3.88 -23.84
N VAL A 332 -9.83 2.56 -23.66
CA VAL A 332 -9.96 1.91 -22.36
C VAL A 332 -8.85 0.90 -22.20
N TRP A 333 -8.27 0.85 -21.01
CA TRP A 333 -7.30 -0.15 -20.59
C TRP A 333 -7.86 -0.94 -19.41
N LEU A 334 -7.59 -2.23 -19.40
CA LEU A 334 -7.86 -3.14 -18.30
C LEU A 334 -6.51 -3.65 -17.78
N ASP A 335 -6.20 -3.36 -16.52
CA ASP A 335 -4.91 -3.70 -15.88
C ASP A 335 -3.69 -3.26 -16.72
N GLY A 336 -3.77 -2.07 -17.33
CA GLY A 336 -2.71 -1.48 -18.16
C GLY A 336 -2.67 -1.94 -19.62
N VAL A 337 -3.51 -2.89 -20.04
CA VAL A 337 -3.58 -3.38 -21.42
C VAL A 337 -4.83 -2.84 -22.11
N GLU A 338 -4.71 -2.37 -23.36
CA GLU A 338 -5.86 -1.83 -24.11
C GLU A 338 -6.97 -2.89 -24.24
N PHE A 339 -8.21 -2.49 -23.97
CA PHE A 339 -9.34 -3.39 -23.81
C PHE A 339 -10.63 -2.80 -24.40
N ALA A 340 -11.25 -3.55 -25.31
CA ALA A 340 -12.53 -3.18 -25.92
C ALA A 340 -13.75 -3.86 -25.26
N GLY A 341 -13.52 -4.92 -24.48
CA GLY A 341 -14.54 -5.85 -24.00
C GLY A 341 -14.17 -7.29 -24.37
N GLY A 342 -14.71 -8.27 -23.64
CA GLY A 342 -14.45 -9.69 -23.89
C GLY A 342 -14.32 -10.52 -22.61
N ALA A 343 -13.70 -11.70 -22.75
CA ALA A 343 -13.43 -12.60 -21.63
C ALA A 343 -12.31 -12.05 -20.73
N VAL A 344 -12.54 -12.08 -19.42
CA VAL A 344 -11.62 -11.56 -18.40
C VAL A 344 -11.57 -12.56 -17.24
N PRO A 345 -10.39 -12.84 -16.65
CA PRO A 345 -10.31 -13.58 -15.38
C PRO A 345 -11.26 -13.04 -14.30
N PRO A 346 -11.76 -13.86 -13.37
CA PRO A 346 -12.47 -13.33 -12.20
C PRO A 346 -11.50 -12.64 -11.24
N GLY A 347 -12.05 -11.79 -10.37
CA GLY A 347 -11.30 -11.02 -9.37
C GLY A 347 -11.37 -9.52 -9.62
N ARG A 348 -10.53 -8.76 -8.90
CA ARG A 348 -10.44 -7.31 -9.07
C ARG A 348 -9.72 -6.99 -10.38
N HIS A 349 -10.13 -5.93 -11.05
CA HIS A 349 -9.44 -5.35 -12.20
C HIS A 349 -9.53 -3.85 -12.14
N ARG A 350 -8.56 -3.16 -12.75
CA ARG A 350 -8.57 -1.70 -12.88
C ARG A 350 -8.89 -1.32 -14.32
N LEU A 351 -9.97 -0.59 -14.50
CA LEU A 351 -10.31 0.06 -15.76
C LEU A 351 -9.74 1.47 -15.75
N GLU A 352 -9.08 1.84 -16.85
CA GLU A 352 -8.64 3.20 -17.11
C GLU A 352 -9.25 3.67 -18.42
N LEU A 353 -9.73 4.91 -18.47
CA LEU A 353 -10.26 5.53 -19.66
C LEU A 353 -9.58 6.87 -19.89
N ALA A 354 -9.20 7.12 -21.14
CA ALA A 354 -8.65 8.39 -21.57
C ALA A 354 -9.15 8.75 -22.98
N GLY A 355 -9.26 10.05 -23.25
CA GLY A 355 -9.57 10.60 -24.57
C GLY A 355 -9.29 12.10 -24.62
N PRO A 356 -9.18 12.69 -25.82
CA PRO A 356 -8.74 14.09 -25.98
C PRO A 356 -9.74 15.13 -25.42
N SER A 357 -11.00 14.76 -25.23
CA SER A 357 -12.06 15.66 -24.74
C SER A 357 -12.51 15.36 -23.31
N TYR A 358 -11.86 14.41 -22.64
CA TYR A 358 -12.28 13.91 -21.33
C TYR A 358 -11.11 13.82 -20.36
N GLU A 359 -11.38 14.10 -19.09
CA GLU A 359 -10.47 13.82 -17.99
C GLU A 359 -10.25 12.31 -17.88
N ARG A 360 -9.06 11.91 -17.39
CA ARG A 360 -8.77 10.49 -17.16
C ARG A 360 -9.66 9.96 -16.05
N LEU A 361 -10.33 8.84 -16.32
CA LEU A 361 -11.14 8.12 -15.36
C LEU A 361 -10.48 6.79 -15.01
N GLN A 362 -10.34 6.50 -13.72
CA GLN A 362 -9.92 5.19 -13.23
C GLN A 362 -11.04 4.62 -12.36
N GLN A 363 -11.36 3.34 -12.57
CA GLN A 363 -12.41 2.65 -11.83
C GLN A 363 -12.04 1.19 -11.62
N ASP A 364 -12.06 0.73 -10.37
CA ASP A 364 -11.89 -0.68 -10.06
C ASP A 364 -13.22 -1.44 -10.24
N VAL A 365 -13.13 -2.66 -10.76
CA VAL A 365 -14.27 -3.57 -10.95
C VAL A 365 -13.94 -4.93 -10.34
N LEU A 366 -14.88 -5.54 -9.64
CA LEU A 366 -14.78 -6.90 -9.14
C LEU A 366 -15.68 -7.80 -9.99
N LEU A 367 -15.08 -8.79 -10.67
CA LEU A 367 -15.77 -9.74 -11.52
C LEU A 367 -15.90 -11.08 -10.82
N ARG A 368 -17.11 -11.64 -10.77
CA ARG A 368 -17.34 -13.00 -10.26
C ARG A 368 -17.09 -14.04 -11.37
N PRO A 369 -16.75 -15.28 -11.02
CA PRO A 369 -16.64 -16.39 -11.98
C PRO A 369 -17.85 -16.47 -12.91
N ARG A 370 -17.61 -16.49 -14.22
CA ARG A 370 -18.65 -16.58 -15.28
C ARG A 370 -19.69 -15.44 -15.28
N GLU A 371 -19.43 -14.32 -14.62
CA GLU A 371 -20.32 -13.17 -14.62
C GLU A 371 -20.39 -12.50 -15.99
N GLN A 372 -21.58 -12.07 -16.42
CA GLN A 372 -21.72 -11.12 -17.52
C GLN A 372 -21.93 -9.73 -16.95
N ARG A 373 -20.92 -8.85 -17.10
CA ARG A 373 -20.94 -7.50 -16.53
C ARG A 373 -20.87 -6.45 -17.63
N THR A 374 -21.77 -5.47 -17.57
CA THR A 374 -21.65 -4.25 -18.37
C THR A 374 -21.23 -3.10 -17.47
N VAL A 375 -20.13 -2.43 -17.81
CA VAL A 375 -19.66 -1.22 -17.13
C VAL A 375 -19.83 -0.03 -18.05
N THR A 376 -20.46 1.04 -17.55
CA THR A 376 -20.58 2.31 -18.27
C THR A 376 -19.63 3.31 -17.64
N LEU A 377 -18.66 3.77 -18.42
CA LEU A 377 -17.66 4.74 -18.02
C LEU A 377 -18.11 6.13 -18.49
N LEU A 378 -18.28 7.06 -17.54
CA LEU A 378 -18.73 8.43 -17.79
C LEU A 378 -17.69 9.41 -17.24
N PRO A 379 -16.61 9.69 -18.00
CA PRO A 379 -15.61 10.66 -17.59
C PRO A 379 -16.14 12.10 -17.66
N GLU A 380 -15.58 12.98 -16.85
CA GLU A 380 -15.86 14.40 -16.95
C GLU A 380 -15.18 15.00 -18.19
N PRO A 381 -15.80 15.95 -18.92
CA PRO A 381 -15.13 16.62 -20.02
C PRO A 381 -14.03 17.57 -19.53
N THR A 382 -12.94 17.69 -20.29
CA THR A 382 -11.86 18.62 -19.95
C THR A 382 -12.34 20.07 -19.97
N ALA A 383 -11.64 20.97 -19.26
CA ALA A 383 -11.98 22.40 -19.25
C ALA A 383 -12.06 22.99 -20.67
N GLU A 384 -11.14 22.60 -21.56
CA GLU A 384 -11.14 23.03 -22.96
C GLU A 384 -12.31 22.46 -23.78
N ALA A 385 -12.69 21.19 -23.53
CA ALA A 385 -13.84 20.59 -24.19
C ALA A 385 -15.15 21.28 -23.73
N ARG A 386 -15.27 21.59 -22.43
CA ARG A 386 -16.39 22.37 -21.88
C ARG A 386 -16.46 23.76 -22.51
N ALA A 387 -15.33 24.48 -22.56
CA ALA A 387 -15.28 25.81 -23.16
C ALA A 387 -15.73 25.79 -24.64
N ARG A 388 -15.22 24.85 -25.44
CA ARG A 388 -15.63 24.67 -26.85
C ARG A 388 -17.12 24.37 -26.99
N ALA A 389 -17.67 23.52 -26.13
CA ALA A 389 -19.09 23.22 -26.13
C ALA A 389 -19.94 24.46 -25.78
N HIS A 390 -19.52 25.25 -24.79
CA HIS A 390 -20.18 26.51 -24.43
C HIS A 390 -20.11 27.53 -25.58
N GLU A 391 -18.98 27.67 -26.25
CA GLU A 391 -18.81 28.56 -27.41
C GLU A 391 -19.69 28.14 -28.59
N ALA A 392 -19.73 26.84 -28.91
CA ALA A 392 -20.59 26.30 -29.97
C ALA A 392 -22.07 26.57 -29.67
N ALA A 393 -22.51 26.30 -28.43
CA ALA A 393 -23.87 26.59 -27.97
C ALA A 393 -24.16 28.10 -28.00
N ALA A 394 -23.22 28.95 -27.60
CA ALA A 394 -23.35 30.40 -27.67
C ALA A 394 -23.45 30.90 -29.13
N ARG A 395 -22.69 30.31 -30.05
CA ARG A 395 -22.75 30.65 -31.49
C ARG A 395 -24.12 30.32 -32.09
N THR A 396 -24.62 29.11 -31.85
CA THR A 396 -25.96 28.70 -32.33
C THR A 396 -27.05 29.60 -31.76
N ARG A 397 -26.97 29.95 -30.46
CA ARG A 397 -27.88 30.91 -29.83
C ARG A 397 -27.82 32.28 -30.46
N ARG A 398 -26.63 32.84 -30.70
CA ARG A 398 -26.46 34.14 -31.36
C ARG A 398 -27.07 34.15 -32.76
N ILE A 399 -26.89 33.08 -33.53
CA ILE A 399 -27.48 32.95 -34.88
C ILE A 399 -29.01 32.93 -34.78
N ALA A 400 -29.57 32.13 -33.88
CA ALA A 400 -31.02 32.08 -33.66
C ALA A 400 -31.58 33.44 -33.19
N ALA A 401 -30.90 34.11 -32.25
CA ALA A 401 -31.29 35.42 -31.76
C ALA A 401 -31.24 36.50 -32.84
N LEU A 402 -30.21 36.51 -33.70
CA LEU A 402 -30.13 37.43 -34.83
C LEU A 402 -31.25 37.19 -35.85
N ALA A 403 -31.59 35.94 -36.14
CA ALA A 403 -32.67 35.59 -37.06
C ALA A 403 -34.05 36.02 -36.50
N ILE A 404 -34.34 35.69 -35.24
CA ILE A 404 -35.59 36.05 -34.55
C ILE A 404 -35.68 37.57 -34.40
N GLY A 405 -34.61 38.22 -33.92
CA GLY A 405 -34.56 39.67 -33.72
C GLY A 405 -34.67 40.44 -35.03
N GLY A 406 -33.99 39.99 -36.08
CA GLY A 406 -34.08 40.58 -37.42
C GLY A 406 -35.51 40.53 -37.98
N THR A 407 -36.20 39.40 -37.78
CA THR A 407 -37.61 39.25 -38.15
C THR A 407 -38.50 40.19 -37.33
N GLY A 408 -38.24 40.31 -36.03
CA GLY A 408 -38.96 41.23 -35.15
C GLY A 408 -38.80 42.70 -35.56
N VAL A 409 -37.58 43.13 -35.90
CA VAL A 409 -37.30 44.49 -36.39
C VAL A 409 -37.98 44.75 -37.73
N ALA A 410 -37.95 43.78 -38.65
CA ALA A 410 -38.64 43.90 -39.93
C ALA A 410 -40.17 44.06 -39.76
N ALA A 411 -40.78 43.27 -38.87
CA ALA A 411 -42.21 43.39 -38.54
C ALA A 411 -42.55 44.75 -37.93
N ALA A 412 -41.72 45.25 -36.99
CA ALA A 412 -41.89 46.58 -36.41
C ALA A 412 -41.73 47.71 -37.45
N GLY A 413 -40.76 47.58 -38.36
CA GLY A 413 -40.57 48.52 -39.48
C GLY A 413 -41.77 48.53 -40.44
N ALA A 414 -42.32 47.36 -40.76
CA ALA A 414 -43.54 47.24 -41.57
C ALA A 414 -44.76 47.86 -40.87
N ALA A 415 -44.91 47.63 -39.55
CA ALA A 415 -45.95 48.26 -38.75
C ALA A 415 -45.84 49.80 -38.77
N LEU A 416 -44.62 50.34 -38.61
CA LEU A 416 -44.37 51.78 -38.69
C LEU A 416 -44.70 52.35 -40.07
N ALA A 417 -44.30 51.67 -41.15
CA ALA A 417 -44.61 52.08 -42.51
C ALA A 417 -46.12 52.11 -42.78
N LEU A 418 -46.84 51.08 -42.31
CA LEU A 418 -48.31 51.04 -42.38
C LEU A 418 -48.94 52.19 -41.60
N TYR A 419 -48.47 52.44 -40.38
CA TYR A 419 -48.97 53.53 -39.53
C TYR A 419 -48.79 54.90 -40.20
N LEU A 420 -47.60 55.19 -40.72
CA LEU A 420 -47.32 56.46 -41.41
C LEU A 420 -48.15 56.62 -42.69
N SER A 421 -48.31 55.55 -43.49
CA SER A 421 -49.16 55.56 -44.68
C SER A 421 -50.63 55.76 -44.32
N ASN A 422 -51.08 55.15 -43.21
CA ASN A 422 -52.45 55.25 -42.77
C ASN A 422 -52.79 56.65 -42.26
N ASN A 423 -51.85 57.35 -41.61
CA ASN A 423 -52.06 58.75 -41.22
C ASN A 423 -52.42 59.65 -42.42
N GLN A 424 -51.73 59.47 -43.56
CA GLN A 424 -52.06 60.19 -44.80
C GLN A 424 -53.40 59.75 -45.41
N ALA A 425 -53.78 58.47 -45.26
CA ALA A 425 -55.09 57.99 -45.69
C ALA A 425 -56.22 58.58 -44.82
N HIS A 426 -55.99 58.69 -43.51
CA HIS A 426 -56.92 59.26 -42.55
C HIS A 426 -57.15 60.76 -42.80
N GLU A 427 -56.10 61.54 -43.11
CA GLU A 427 -56.26 62.94 -43.51
C GLU A 427 -57.11 63.10 -44.78
N ARG A 428 -56.86 62.25 -45.80
CA ARG A 428 -57.66 62.22 -47.03
C ARG A 428 -59.11 61.85 -46.76
N TRP A 429 -59.34 60.83 -45.94
CA TRP A 429 -60.67 60.42 -45.50
C TRP A 429 -61.39 61.55 -44.74
N ASN A 430 -60.71 62.23 -43.81
CA ASN A 430 -61.25 63.39 -43.08
C ASN A 430 -61.62 64.55 -44.01
N ALA A 431 -60.83 64.80 -45.06
CA ALA A 431 -61.16 65.80 -46.08
C ALA A 431 -62.41 65.40 -46.87
N LYS A 432 -62.49 64.13 -47.34
CA LYS A 432 -63.67 63.59 -48.03
C LYS A 432 -64.92 63.63 -47.15
N ASN A 433 -64.80 63.23 -45.88
CA ASN A 433 -65.90 63.19 -44.92
C ASN A 433 -66.43 64.61 -44.65
N ARG A 434 -65.55 65.58 -44.37
CA ARG A 434 -65.96 66.99 -44.21
C ARG A 434 -66.65 67.54 -45.45
N SER A 435 -66.15 67.22 -46.65
CA SER A 435 -66.79 67.62 -47.91
C SER A 435 -68.16 66.97 -48.08
N LEU A 436 -68.30 65.68 -47.77
CA LEU A 436 -69.56 64.95 -47.85
C LEU A 436 -70.59 65.51 -46.88
N VAL A 437 -70.21 65.77 -45.62
CA VAL A 437 -71.08 66.39 -44.60
C VAL A 437 -71.50 67.80 -45.02
N ALA A 438 -70.57 68.60 -45.56
CA ALA A 438 -70.88 69.95 -46.04
C ALA A 438 -71.83 69.93 -47.24
N ARG A 439 -71.65 68.98 -48.19
CA ARG A 439 -72.59 68.78 -49.31
C ARG A 439 -73.97 68.37 -48.81
N LEU A 440 -74.03 67.37 -47.92
CA LEU A 440 -75.28 66.88 -47.32
C LEU A 440 -76.05 67.99 -46.58
N ALA A 441 -75.34 68.88 -45.89
CA ALA A 441 -75.95 69.99 -45.15
C ALA A 441 -76.49 71.11 -46.06
N ASN A 442 -75.86 71.34 -47.22
CA ASN A 442 -76.26 72.39 -48.16
C ASN A 442 -77.32 71.90 -49.17
N ASP A 443 -77.19 70.66 -49.65
CA ASP A 443 -78.08 70.04 -50.63
C ASP A 443 -78.16 68.52 -50.37
N PRO A 444 -79.22 68.05 -49.69
CA PRO A 444 -79.37 66.65 -49.33
C PRO A 444 -79.39 65.68 -50.52
N ASP A 445 -79.91 66.13 -51.68
CA ASP A 445 -80.03 65.29 -52.89
C ASP A 445 -78.70 65.17 -53.65
N SER A 446 -77.68 65.97 -53.28
CA SER A 446 -76.36 65.97 -53.91
C SER A 446 -75.44 64.81 -53.48
N VAL A 447 -75.82 64.04 -52.45
CA VAL A 447 -75.04 62.92 -51.92
C VAL A 447 -75.70 61.60 -52.30
N THR A 448 -74.94 60.70 -52.93
CA THR A 448 -75.45 59.39 -53.34
C THR A 448 -75.06 58.28 -52.36
N ALA A 449 -75.80 57.16 -52.38
CA ALA A 449 -75.41 55.95 -51.64
C ALA A 449 -73.97 55.50 -51.97
N ARG A 450 -73.54 55.71 -53.22
CA ARG A 450 -72.19 55.40 -53.69
C ARG A 450 -71.11 56.28 -53.04
N ASP A 451 -71.41 57.55 -52.76
CA ASP A 451 -70.49 58.43 -52.02
C ASP A 451 -70.28 57.94 -50.59
N LEU A 452 -71.35 57.46 -49.95
CA LEU A 452 -71.31 56.89 -48.60
C LEU A 452 -70.56 55.55 -48.58
N ASP A 453 -70.85 54.65 -49.52
CA ASP A 453 -70.19 53.35 -49.65
C ASP A 453 -68.67 53.52 -49.85
N ALA A 454 -68.24 54.46 -50.70
CA ALA A 454 -66.82 54.75 -50.89
C ALA A 454 -66.14 55.27 -49.62
N LEU A 455 -66.86 56.02 -48.78
CA LEU A 455 -66.33 56.53 -47.51
C LEU A 455 -66.21 55.43 -46.44
N ILE A 456 -67.17 54.51 -46.41
CA ILE A 456 -67.17 53.31 -45.56
C ILE A 456 -66.06 52.34 -46.01
N GLU A 457 -65.87 52.16 -47.31
CA GLU A 457 -64.80 51.33 -47.86
C GLU A 457 -63.41 51.88 -47.49
N ASP A 458 -63.20 53.20 -47.61
CA ASP A 458 -61.98 53.87 -47.14
C ASP A 458 -61.76 53.70 -45.63
N GLU A 459 -62.81 53.85 -44.81
CA GLU A 459 -62.74 53.65 -43.34
C GLU A 459 -62.37 52.21 -42.97
N ASN A 460 -63.00 51.22 -43.62
CA ASN A 460 -62.68 49.80 -43.41
C ASN A 460 -61.25 49.49 -43.83
N ALA A 461 -60.77 50.07 -44.93
CA ALA A 461 -59.39 49.92 -45.38
C ALA A 461 -58.40 50.51 -44.34
N ILE A 462 -58.70 51.67 -43.76
CA ILE A 462 -57.92 52.31 -42.69
C ILE A 462 -57.89 51.42 -41.44
N ARG A 463 -59.06 50.95 -40.98
CA ARG A 463 -59.20 50.11 -39.78
C ARG A 463 -58.49 48.76 -39.91
N ASN A 464 -58.55 48.15 -41.09
CA ASN A 464 -57.82 46.90 -41.37
C ASN A 464 -56.30 47.12 -41.33
N ARG A 465 -55.80 48.24 -41.86
CA ARG A 465 -54.38 48.59 -41.80
C ARG A 465 -53.92 48.88 -40.38
N ASP A 466 -54.72 49.58 -39.57
CA ASP A 466 -54.40 49.81 -38.15
C ASP A 466 -54.34 48.49 -37.36
N THR A 467 -55.31 47.60 -37.58
CA THR A 467 -55.33 46.29 -36.92
C THR A 467 -54.08 45.48 -37.29
N LEU A 468 -53.68 45.50 -38.56
CA LEU A 468 -52.46 44.85 -39.04
C LEU A 468 -51.20 45.49 -38.43
N ALA A 469 -51.14 46.83 -38.36
CA ALA A 469 -50.01 47.56 -37.78
C ALA A 469 -49.83 47.26 -36.29
N VAL A 470 -50.92 47.20 -35.51
CA VAL A 470 -50.89 46.79 -34.10
C VAL A 470 -50.43 45.34 -33.97
N GLY A 471 -50.99 44.43 -34.76
CA GLY A 471 -50.61 43.02 -34.77
C GLY A 471 -49.12 42.81 -35.07
N LEU A 472 -48.60 43.49 -36.10
CA LEU A 472 -47.18 43.46 -36.46
C LEU A 472 -46.29 44.12 -35.39
N SER A 473 -46.76 45.15 -34.71
CA SER A 473 -46.00 45.80 -33.62
C SER A 473 -45.85 44.87 -32.41
N VAL A 474 -46.92 44.20 -32.00
CA VAL A 474 -46.89 43.23 -30.89
C VAL A 474 -46.05 42.01 -31.26
N ALA A 475 -46.25 41.45 -32.47
CA ALA A 475 -45.44 40.34 -32.96
C ALA A 475 -43.95 40.73 -33.08
N GLY A 476 -43.66 41.92 -33.61
CA GLY A 476 -42.30 42.44 -33.72
C GLY A 476 -41.64 42.61 -32.35
N GLY A 477 -42.32 43.26 -31.41
CA GLY A 477 -41.83 43.47 -30.04
C GLY A 477 -41.58 42.16 -29.29
N THR A 478 -42.49 41.19 -29.38
CA THR A 478 -42.33 39.87 -28.74
C THR A 478 -41.15 39.08 -29.30
N LEU A 479 -40.94 39.11 -30.62
CA LEU A 479 -39.78 38.48 -31.25
C LEU A 479 -38.47 39.13 -30.82
N VAL A 480 -38.40 40.47 -30.76
CA VAL A 480 -37.21 41.19 -30.29
C VAL A 480 -36.90 40.83 -28.83
N LEU A 481 -37.90 40.83 -27.95
CA LEU A 481 -37.72 40.42 -26.55
C LEU A 481 -37.29 38.96 -26.43
N GLY A 482 -37.86 38.06 -27.24
CA GLY A 482 -37.45 36.66 -27.31
C GLY A 482 -35.99 36.49 -27.74
N ALA A 483 -35.53 37.26 -28.73
CA ALA A 483 -34.14 37.27 -29.16
C ALA A 483 -33.19 37.74 -28.06
N VAL A 484 -33.55 38.79 -27.33
CA VAL A 484 -32.77 39.30 -26.19
C VAL A 484 -32.70 38.25 -25.07
N ALA A 485 -33.82 37.64 -24.72
CA ALA A 485 -33.87 36.56 -23.72
C ALA A 485 -32.97 35.37 -24.11
N LEU A 486 -32.94 35.01 -25.40
CA LEU A 486 -32.13 33.90 -25.91
C LEU A 486 -30.61 34.16 -25.82
N VAL A 487 -30.18 35.43 -25.81
CA VAL A 487 -28.78 35.84 -25.60
C VAL A 487 -28.43 35.91 -24.12
N LEU A 488 -29.33 36.43 -23.29
CA LEU A 488 -29.06 36.71 -21.88
C LEU A 488 -29.28 35.50 -20.97
N TRP A 489 -30.12 34.54 -21.34
CA TRP A 489 -30.45 33.41 -20.47
C TRP A 489 -29.41 32.29 -20.53
N PRO A 490 -28.81 31.89 -19.39
CA PRO A 490 -27.86 30.79 -19.33
C PRO A 490 -28.61 29.45 -19.37
N PHE A 491 -28.80 28.90 -20.56
CA PHE A 491 -29.16 27.49 -20.71
C PHE A 491 -27.89 26.65 -20.76
N ASP A 492 -27.51 26.09 -19.60
CA ASP A 492 -26.53 25.01 -19.54
C ASP A 492 -27.28 23.68 -19.69
N ALA A 493 -27.53 23.27 -20.93
CA ALA A 493 -27.97 21.89 -21.17
C ALA A 493 -26.72 21.01 -21.25
N PRO A 494 -26.48 20.10 -20.27
CA PRO A 494 -25.41 19.12 -20.40
C PRO A 494 -25.73 18.23 -21.60
N THR A 495 -24.88 18.28 -22.62
CA THR A 495 -24.95 17.32 -23.73
C THR A 495 -24.41 16.00 -23.21
N ALA A 496 -25.31 15.04 -22.99
CA ALA A 496 -24.89 13.68 -22.65
C ALA A 496 -24.02 13.13 -23.79
N PRO A 497 -22.83 12.58 -23.49
CA PRO A 497 -21.95 12.09 -24.54
C PRO A 497 -22.60 10.89 -25.23
N ARG A 498 -22.40 10.79 -26.56
CA ARG A 498 -22.81 9.61 -27.30
C ARG A 498 -21.94 8.43 -26.85
N LEU A 499 -22.59 7.45 -26.21
CA LEU A 499 -21.91 6.25 -25.74
C LEU A 499 -21.86 5.21 -26.85
N ILE A 500 -20.65 4.70 -27.12
CA ILE A 500 -20.41 3.51 -27.91
C ILE A 500 -20.21 2.31 -26.98
N GLY A 501 -20.67 1.13 -27.40
CA GLY A 501 -20.49 -0.12 -26.68
C GLY A 501 -19.73 -1.13 -27.53
N THR A 502 -19.16 -2.14 -26.89
CA THR A 502 -18.58 -3.27 -27.62
C THR A 502 -19.64 -3.94 -28.49
N PRO A 503 -19.40 -4.21 -29.79
CA PRO A 503 -20.34 -4.93 -30.63
C PRO A 503 -20.64 -6.31 -30.00
N ARG A 504 -21.91 -6.67 -29.85
CA ARG A 504 -22.35 -7.94 -29.19
C ARG A 504 -21.68 -9.19 -29.79
N HIS A 505 -21.28 -9.14 -31.06
CA HIS A 505 -20.68 -10.26 -31.80
C HIS A 505 -19.24 -10.58 -31.33
N LEU A 506 -18.44 -9.57 -30.99
CA LEU A 506 -17.07 -9.75 -30.48
C LEU A 506 -17.04 -10.29 -29.04
N ALA A 507 -18.12 -10.15 -28.29
CA ALA A 507 -18.26 -10.72 -26.95
C ALA A 507 -18.55 -12.24 -26.96
N LEU A 508 -19.00 -12.79 -28.10
CA LEU A 508 -19.38 -14.20 -28.26
C LEU A 508 -18.29 -15.04 -28.94
N GLU A 509 -17.42 -14.45 -29.77
CA GLU A 509 -16.34 -15.20 -30.44
C GLU A 509 -15.14 -15.55 -29.53
N ALA A 510 -15.08 -15.02 -28.31
CA ALA A 510 -14.14 -15.49 -27.28
C ALA A 510 -14.61 -16.78 -26.57
N GLN A 511 -15.71 -17.38 -27.01
CA GLN A 511 -16.23 -18.65 -26.49
C GLN A 511 -15.86 -19.86 -27.36
N PHE A 512 -14.69 -19.93 -27.99
CA PHE A 512 -14.18 -21.21 -28.53
C PHE A 512 -12.66 -21.29 -28.47
#